data_AF-A0A6G5AF15-F1
#
_entry.id   AF-A0A6G5AF15-F1
#
_cell.length_a   1.000
_cell.length_b   1.000
_cell.length_c   1.000
_cell.angle_alpha   90.00
_cell.angle_beta   90.00
_cell.angle_gamma   90.00
#
_symmetry.space_group_name_H-M   'P 1'
#
loop_
_entity.id
_entity.type
_entity.pdbx_description
1 polymer ?
#
loop_
_entity_poly.entity_id
_entity_poly.type
_entity_poly.pdbx_seq_one_letter_code
_entity_poly.pdbx_strand_id
1 'polypeptide(L)'
;MEKSASHFERVVSTLFVIRSCWMLSVPWEAKNKVTTRTEPSLTVSEYDLSKASVEKVAVHQLLMNLKKTDAHRQIKRKVRSIVRNAKVLAEPLPLPQQRRVQRQVAYEKVGEEITVWEPVVRQNRVAKQLRFPLKQPEMRMESAAKFVQRFEPKTDLERQINNILKVSENVTPPGAELTPAEEKALKAMSLEEAKERLAELKKMRALMSYQEMKARRQAKIKSKKYHRILKKERLRKEMKEFEELKEKNPELAIEKLKELEKQRILERVSLRHKGTGKWAKQQMLRTKYNQESREALLKQLELS
;
A
#
# COMPACT_ATOMS: atom_id res chain seq x y z
N MET A 1 -5.42 -49.99 -11.87
CA MET A 1 -5.26 -49.35 -10.55
C MET A 1 -6.30 -48.26 -10.44
N GLU A 2 -7.51 -48.66 -10.13
CA GLU A 2 -8.68 -47.80 -9.97
C GLU A 2 -9.25 -48.11 -8.59
N LYS A 3 -9.68 -47.05 -7.90
CA LYS A 3 -10.46 -46.96 -6.64
C LYS A 3 -9.77 -46.04 -5.65
N SER A 4 -10.17 -44.77 -5.63
CA SER A 4 -10.36 -43.95 -4.41
C SER A 4 -10.57 -42.48 -4.77
N ALA A 5 -11.66 -42.15 -5.46
CA ALA A 5 -12.09 -40.76 -5.62
C ALA A 5 -13.62 -40.68 -5.71
N SER A 6 -14.31 -41.22 -4.70
CA SER A 6 -15.76 -41.11 -4.58
C SER A 6 -16.18 -41.06 -3.11
N HIS A 7 -15.83 -39.96 -2.42
CA HIS A 7 -16.39 -39.69 -1.09
C HIS A 7 -16.53 -38.21 -0.74
N PHE A 8 -16.56 -37.32 -1.74
CA PHE A 8 -16.68 -35.87 -1.51
C PHE A 8 -17.88 -35.22 -2.21
N GLU A 9 -18.93 -35.99 -2.47
CA GLU A 9 -20.21 -35.48 -2.92
C GLU A 9 -21.30 -36.14 -2.07
N ARG A 10 -21.67 -35.52 -0.94
CA ARG A 10 -22.94 -35.73 -0.19
C ARG A 10 -23.02 -34.94 1.12
N VAL A 11 -22.72 -33.63 1.16
CA VAL A 11 -23.15 -32.79 2.31
C VAL A 11 -23.51 -31.35 1.93
N VAL A 12 -23.94 -31.08 0.70
CA VAL A 12 -24.47 -29.74 0.33
C VAL A 12 -25.87 -29.88 -0.25
N SER A 13 -26.82 -30.32 0.56
CA SER A 13 -28.25 -30.07 0.37
C SER A 13 -28.99 -30.58 1.59
N THR A 14 -29.19 -29.70 2.57
CA THR A 14 -30.38 -29.62 3.46
C THR A 14 -30.06 -28.64 4.59
N LEU A 15 -30.09 -27.34 4.29
CA LEU A 15 -30.23 -26.30 5.31
C LEU A 15 -31.00 -25.13 4.70
N PHE A 16 -32.32 -25.25 4.68
CA PHE A 16 -33.21 -24.10 4.82
C PHE A 16 -34.54 -24.57 5.42
N VAL A 17 -35.15 -23.68 6.21
CA VAL A 17 -36.34 -23.90 7.07
C VAL A 17 -35.94 -24.67 8.34
N ILE A 18 -35.80 -24.06 9.53
CA ILE A 18 -36.78 -23.28 10.28
C ILE A 18 -36.06 -22.20 11.08
N ARG A 19 -36.45 -20.94 10.89
CA ARG A 19 -36.22 -19.84 11.82
C ARG A 19 -37.55 -19.59 12.53
N SER A 20 -37.46 -19.29 13.82
CA SER A 20 -38.50 -18.75 14.72
C SER A 20 -39.13 -19.77 15.68
N CYS A 21 -38.57 -19.89 16.88
CA CYS A 21 -39.36 -20.10 18.10
C CYS A 21 -38.52 -19.78 19.37
N TRP A 22 -38.98 -18.78 20.12
CA TRP A 22 -38.86 -18.59 21.58
C TRP A 22 -37.47 -18.24 22.16
N MET A 23 -37.24 -17.03 22.70
CA MET A 23 -37.81 -16.39 23.90
C MET A 23 -37.15 -16.91 25.20
N LEU A 24 -36.41 -15.98 25.85
CA LEU A 24 -35.97 -15.97 27.25
C LEU A 24 -34.97 -17.06 27.72
N SER A 25 -33.68 -16.71 27.71
CA SER A 25 -32.64 -17.45 28.43
C SER A 25 -32.59 -17.00 29.90
N VAL A 26 -33.18 -17.80 30.78
CA VAL A 26 -32.98 -17.76 32.23
C VAL A 26 -31.56 -18.26 32.55
N PRO A 27 -30.82 -17.69 33.53
CA PRO A 27 -29.55 -18.25 33.97
C PRO A 27 -29.77 -19.59 34.67
N TRP A 28 -29.25 -20.67 34.09
CA TRP A 28 -29.24 -21.99 34.72
C TRP A 28 -28.05 -22.08 35.68
N GLU A 29 -28.31 -21.85 36.97
CA GLU A 29 -27.45 -22.24 38.08
C GLU A 29 -27.72 -23.68 38.52
N ALA A 30 -26.72 -24.26 39.19
CA ALA A 30 -26.62 -25.60 39.76
C ALA A 30 -26.26 -26.74 38.79
N LYS A 31 -24.96 -26.83 38.45
CA LYS A 31 -24.33 -28.09 38.07
C LYS A 31 -24.12 -28.93 39.32
N ASN A 32 -24.84 -30.05 39.42
CA ASN A 32 -24.55 -31.12 40.37
C ASN A 32 -23.09 -31.57 40.19
N LYS A 33 -22.28 -31.41 41.24
CA LYS A 33 -20.93 -31.98 41.29
C LYS A 33 -21.08 -33.49 41.38
N VAL A 34 -20.84 -34.18 40.25
CA VAL A 34 -20.68 -35.63 40.25
C VAL A 34 -19.41 -35.95 41.04
N THR A 35 -19.57 -36.60 42.18
CA THR A 35 -18.47 -37.11 42.99
C THR A 35 -17.75 -38.21 42.21
N THR A 36 -16.51 -37.97 41.82
CA THR A 36 -15.66 -39.00 41.23
C THR A 36 -15.24 -40.00 42.30
N ARG A 37 -15.23 -41.28 41.92
CA ARG A 37 -14.78 -42.42 42.75
C ARG A 37 -13.38 -42.14 43.30
N THR A 38 -13.25 -42.21 44.63
CA THR A 38 -11.97 -42.13 45.34
C THR A 38 -11.20 -43.44 45.17
N GLU A 39 -9.90 -43.34 44.92
CA GLU A 39 -8.98 -44.48 44.98
C GLU A 39 -8.82 -44.97 46.43
N PRO A 40 -8.38 -46.23 46.66
CA PRO A 40 -8.32 -46.79 48.01
C PRO A 40 -7.25 -46.07 48.84
N SER A 41 -7.67 -45.40 49.91
CA SER A 41 -6.77 -44.92 50.97
C SER A 41 -6.62 -46.00 52.06
N LEU A 42 -5.43 -46.09 52.65
CA LEU A 42 -5.08 -47.05 53.70
C LEU A 42 -5.88 -46.86 55.01
N THR A 43 -6.63 -45.77 55.15
CA THR A 43 -7.50 -45.49 56.28
C THR A 43 -8.91 -45.17 55.77
N VAL A 44 -9.89 -45.93 56.26
CA VAL A 44 -11.33 -45.72 56.02
C VAL A 44 -11.94 -45.23 57.33
N SER A 45 -12.46 -44.01 57.35
CA SER A 45 -13.26 -43.49 58.46
C SER A 45 -14.69 -43.31 57.98
N GLU A 46 -15.66 -43.94 58.65
CA GLU A 46 -17.10 -43.93 58.28
C GLU A 46 -17.74 -42.54 58.37
N TYR A 47 -17.09 -41.62 59.08
CA TYR A 47 -17.39 -40.21 59.08
C TYR A 47 -16.24 -39.53 58.33
N ASP A 48 -16.51 -38.78 57.26
CA ASP A 48 -15.55 -38.04 56.42
C ASP A 48 -14.79 -36.91 57.17
N LEU A 49 -14.29 -37.19 58.37
CA LEU A 49 -13.55 -36.27 59.25
C LEU A 49 -12.06 -36.19 58.89
N SER A 50 -11.56 -37.07 58.03
CA SER A 50 -10.16 -37.08 57.58
C SER A 50 -9.91 -36.20 56.34
N LYS A 51 -10.67 -35.12 56.17
CA LYS A 51 -10.11 -33.92 55.54
C LYS A 51 -9.32 -33.14 56.59
N ALA A 52 -8.29 -33.77 57.15
CA ALA A 52 -7.22 -33.01 57.78
C ALA A 52 -6.60 -32.18 56.65
N SER A 53 -7.05 -30.93 56.52
CA SER A 53 -6.39 -29.96 55.67
C SER A 53 -4.94 -29.92 56.11
N VAL A 54 -4.05 -30.52 55.33
CA VAL A 54 -2.62 -30.36 55.54
C VAL A 54 -2.36 -28.87 55.38
N GLU A 55 -2.25 -28.16 56.50
CA GLU A 55 -1.92 -26.74 56.51
C GLU A 55 -0.58 -26.61 55.82
N LYS A 56 -0.59 -26.07 54.59
CA LYS A 56 0.62 -25.86 53.82
C LYS A 56 1.41 -24.75 54.50
N VAL A 57 2.35 -25.12 55.36
CA VAL A 57 3.24 -24.17 56.05
C VAL A 57 3.99 -23.37 55.00
N ALA A 58 3.78 -22.06 55.01
CA ALA A 58 4.43 -21.20 54.04
C ALA A 58 5.92 -21.09 54.38
N VAL A 59 6.79 -21.13 53.36
CA VAL A 59 8.26 -21.16 53.54
C VAL A 59 8.79 -19.99 54.39
N HIS A 60 8.07 -18.86 54.42
CA HIS A 60 8.42 -17.72 55.26
C HIS A 60 8.19 -17.96 56.77
N GLN A 61 7.23 -18.81 57.16
CA GLN A 61 6.93 -19.14 58.56
C GLN A 61 8.07 -19.95 59.19
N LEU A 62 8.71 -20.83 58.41
CA LEU A 62 9.91 -21.58 58.81
C LEU A 62 11.12 -20.68 59.11
N LEU A 63 11.11 -19.44 58.63
CA LEU A 63 12.20 -18.48 58.77
C LEU A 63 12.02 -17.49 59.93
N MET A 64 10.88 -17.52 60.62
CA MET A 64 10.55 -16.55 61.69
C MET A 64 11.42 -16.73 62.93
N ASN A 65 11.76 -17.98 63.28
CA ASN A 65 12.50 -18.30 64.51
C ASN A 65 14.03 -18.23 64.37
N LEU A 66 14.55 -17.85 63.20
CA LEU A 66 16.00 -17.72 62.98
C LEU A 66 16.58 -16.47 63.67
N LYS A 67 17.70 -16.65 64.40
CA LYS A 67 18.49 -15.58 65.04
C LYS A 67 18.90 -14.49 64.04
N LYS A 68 19.16 -13.27 64.51
CA LYS A 68 19.56 -12.12 63.69
C LYS A 68 21.08 -12.09 63.41
N THR A 69 21.65 -13.17 62.87
CA THR A 69 23.05 -13.18 62.39
C THR A 69 23.10 -12.84 60.88
N ASP A 70 24.26 -12.38 60.40
CA ASP A 70 24.43 -12.02 58.99
C ASP A 70 24.24 -13.20 58.03
N ALA A 71 24.65 -14.40 58.44
CA ALA A 71 24.39 -15.63 57.70
C ALA A 71 22.87 -15.89 57.54
N HIS A 72 22.08 -15.72 58.61
CA HIS A 72 20.63 -15.85 58.56
C HIS A 72 19.97 -14.74 57.73
N ARG A 73 20.54 -13.54 57.68
CA ARG A 73 20.06 -12.44 56.82
C ARG A 73 20.28 -12.73 55.33
N GLN A 74 21.38 -13.38 54.96
CA GLN A 74 21.62 -13.84 53.59
C GLN A 74 20.65 -14.97 53.19
N ILE A 75 20.41 -15.94 54.08
CA ILE A 75 19.44 -17.01 53.88
C ILE A 75 18.02 -16.44 53.67
N LYS A 76 17.59 -15.51 54.54
CA LYS A 76 16.29 -14.83 54.40
C LYS A 76 16.15 -14.04 53.08
N ARG A 77 17.25 -13.55 52.50
CA ARG A 77 17.26 -12.89 51.18
C ARG A 77 17.15 -13.90 50.04
N LYS A 78 17.95 -14.97 50.08
CA LYS A 78 17.93 -16.05 49.07
C LYS A 78 16.57 -16.75 49.00
N VAL A 79 15.98 -17.08 50.15
CA VAL A 79 14.64 -17.70 50.18
C VAL A 79 13.58 -16.74 49.65
N ARG A 80 13.64 -15.45 49.98
CA ARG A 80 12.73 -14.45 49.40
C ARG A 80 12.89 -14.26 47.89
N SER A 81 14.10 -14.39 47.33
CA SER A 81 14.28 -14.36 45.86
C SER A 81 13.77 -15.63 45.21
N ILE A 82 13.98 -16.80 45.83
CA ILE A 82 13.47 -18.08 45.33
C ILE A 82 11.94 -18.07 45.31
N VAL A 83 11.30 -17.67 46.41
CA VAL A 83 9.83 -17.61 46.50
C VAL A 83 9.24 -16.61 45.49
N ARG A 84 9.89 -15.45 45.27
CA ARG A 84 9.42 -14.46 44.29
C ARG A 84 9.59 -14.91 42.84
N ASN A 85 10.66 -15.65 42.54
CA ASN A 85 10.99 -16.09 41.18
C ASN A 85 10.44 -17.49 40.87
N ALA A 86 9.82 -18.16 41.85
CA ALA A 86 9.21 -19.47 41.67
C ALA A 86 7.96 -19.37 40.79
N LYS A 87 8.13 -19.63 39.49
CA LYS A 87 7.02 -19.94 38.59
C LYS A 87 6.57 -21.36 38.86
N VAL A 88 5.65 -21.52 39.82
CA VAL A 88 5.02 -22.81 40.09
C VAL A 88 4.04 -23.09 38.95
N LEU A 89 4.21 -24.23 38.27
CA LEU A 89 3.25 -24.68 37.28
C LEU A 89 1.95 -25.06 37.99
N ALA A 90 0.82 -24.60 37.46
CA ALA A 90 -0.48 -25.03 37.93
C ALA A 90 -0.63 -26.54 37.69
N GLU A 91 -1.39 -27.20 38.56
CA GLU A 91 -1.78 -28.58 38.35
C GLU A 91 -2.46 -28.74 36.98
N PRO A 92 -2.07 -29.75 36.18
CA PRO A 92 -2.66 -29.93 34.86
C PRO A 92 -4.15 -30.21 34.99
N LEU A 93 -4.94 -29.55 34.15
CA LEU A 93 -6.39 -29.77 34.10
C LEU A 93 -6.72 -31.21 33.69
N PRO A 94 -7.87 -31.76 34.13
CA PRO A 94 -8.37 -33.03 33.62
C PRO A 94 -8.43 -33.04 32.08
N LEU A 95 -8.10 -34.18 31.47
CA LEU A 95 -8.01 -34.33 30.01
C LEU A 95 -9.20 -33.75 29.23
N PRO A 96 -10.48 -33.93 29.65
CA PRO A 96 -11.62 -33.34 28.94
C PRO A 96 -11.59 -31.81 28.88
N GLN A 97 -11.16 -31.18 29.98
CA GLN A 97 -11.04 -29.72 30.08
C GLN A 97 -9.85 -29.22 29.26
N GLN A 98 -8.70 -29.89 29.37
CA GLN A 98 -7.52 -29.55 28.57
C GLN A 98 -7.81 -29.64 27.06
N ARG A 99 -8.45 -30.72 26.61
CA ARG A 99 -8.87 -30.89 25.20
C ARG A 99 -9.86 -29.83 24.75
N ARG A 100 -10.72 -29.32 25.65
CA ARG A 100 -11.64 -28.23 25.33
C ARG A 100 -10.87 -26.92 25.10
N VAL A 101 -9.93 -26.60 25.97
CA VAL A 101 -9.06 -25.41 25.84
C VAL A 101 -8.23 -25.49 24.56
N GLN A 102 -7.60 -26.64 24.28
CA GLN A 102 -6.82 -26.84 23.06
C GLN A 102 -7.67 -26.64 21.80
N ARG A 103 -8.90 -27.16 21.77
CA ARG A 103 -9.82 -26.94 20.64
C ARG A 103 -10.20 -25.48 20.46
N GLN A 104 -10.41 -24.75 21.55
CA GLN A 104 -10.73 -23.32 21.48
C GLN A 104 -9.56 -22.52 20.88
N VAL A 105 -8.34 -22.76 21.37
CA VAL A 105 -7.13 -22.11 20.84
C VAL A 105 -6.89 -22.50 19.38
N ALA A 106 -7.11 -23.77 19.03
CA ALA A 106 -7.00 -24.21 17.63
C ALA A 106 -8.05 -23.52 16.74
N TYR A 107 -9.29 -23.37 17.20
CA TYR A 107 -10.34 -22.68 16.46
C TYR A 107 -10.01 -21.21 16.21
N GLU A 108 -9.49 -20.50 17.23
CA GLU A 108 -9.07 -19.10 17.09
C GLU A 108 -7.99 -18.95 16.01
N LYS A 109 -6.94 -19.80 16.06
CA LYS A 109 -5.86 -19.80 15.06
C LYS A 109 -6.35 -20.14 13.65
N VAL A 110 -7.19 -21.16 13.51
CA VAL A 110 -7.78 -21.53 12.21
C VAL A 110 -8.69 -20.42 11.69
N GLY A 111 -9.41 -19.73 12.58
CA GLY A 111 -10.19 -18.55 12.24
C GLY A 111 -9.33 -17.46 11.62
N GLU A 112 -8.18 -17.14 12.23
CA GLU A 112 -7.20 -16.19 11.70
C GLU A 112 -6.68 -16.62 10.31
N GLU A 113 -6.32 -17.89 10.11
CA GLU A 113 -5.89 -18.41 8.81
C GLU A 113 -6.98 -18.31 7.72
N ILE A 114 -8.24 -18.57 8.08
CA ILE A 114 -9.38 -18.44 7.16
C ILE A 114 -9.63 -16.98 6.80
N THR A 115 -9.44 -16.03 7.74
CA THR A 115 -9.64 -14.59 7.46
C THR A 115 -8.75 -14.06 6.34
N VAL A 116 -7.57 -14.66 6.12
CA VAL A 116 -6.69 -14.31 4.99
C VAL A 116 -7.39 -14.50 3.63
N TRP A 117 -8.33 -15.43 3.54
CA TRP A 117 -9.08 -15.73 2.31
C TRP A 117 -10.32 -14.85 2.12
N GLU A 118 -10.77 -14.12 3.15
CA GLU A 118 -11.94 -13.25 3.09
C GLU A 118 -11.90 -12.23 1.94
N PRO A 119 -10.79 -11.48 1.68
CA PRO A 119 -10.75 -10.52 0.57
C PRO A 119 -10.89 -11.18 -0.80
N VAL A 120 -10.30 -12.37 -1.00
CA VAL A 120 -10.42 -13.13 -2.26
C VAL A 120 -11.86 -13.59 -2.48
N VAL A 121 -12.50 -14.10 -1.43
CA VAL A 121 -13.92 -14.50 -1.48
C VAL A 121 -14.82 -13.29 -1.76
N ARG A 122 -14.56 -12.16 -1.10
CA ARG A 122 -15.32 -10.91 -1.31
C ARG A 122 -15.17 -10.41 -2.74
N GLN A 123 -13.96 -10.39 -3.28
CA GLN A 123 -13.70 -10.00 -4.66
C GLN A 123 -14.46 -10.91 -5.64
N ASN A 124 -14.44 -12.22 -5.41
CA ASN A 124 -15.17 -13.18 -6.25
C ASN A 124 -16.69 -12.99 -6.17
N ARG A 125 -17.24 -12.62 -5.01
CA ARG A 125 -18.69 -12.32 -4.84
C ARG A 125 -19.11 -11.02 -5.53
N VAL A 126 -18.22 -10.02 -5.55
CA VAL A 126 -18.48 -8.71 -6.18
C VAL A 126 -18.28 -8.78 -7.71
N ALA A 127 -17.46 -9.71 -8.20
CA ALA A 127 -17.18 -9.85 -9.62
C ALA A 127 -18.44 -10.16 -10.44
N LYS A 128 -18.67 -9.38 -11.51
CA LYS A 128 -19.83 -9.57 -12.41
C LYS A 128 -19.79 -10.89 -13.18
N GLN A 129 -18.59 -11.36 -13.51
CA GLN A 129 -18.38 -12.62 -14.22
C GLN A 129 -17.15 -13.31 -13.65
N LEU A 130 -17.29 -14.60 -13.33
CA LEU A 130 -16.20 -15.50 -13.01
C LEU A 130 -15.98 -16.45 -14.20
N ARG A 131 -14.74 -16.63 -14.63
CA ARG A 131 -14.36 -17.57 -15.69
C ARG A 131 -13.61 -18.73 -15.07
N PHE A 132 -14.11 -19.94 -15.30
CA PHE A 132 -13.49 -21.17 -14.81
C PHE A 132 -12.84 -21.93 -15.99
N PRO A 133 -11.67 -22.56 -15.78
CA PRO A 133 -10.91 -22.67 -14.52
C PRO A 133 -10.25 -21.35 -14.09
N LEU A 134 -10.27 -21.05 -12.77
CA LEU A 134 -9.70 -19.80 -12.21
C LEU A 134 -8.17 -19.73 -12.40
N LYS A 135 -7.50 -20.86 -12.19
CA LYS A 135 -6.06 -21.01 -12.48
C LYS A 135 -5.95 -21.55 -13.89
N GLN A 136 -5.80 -20.66 -14.85
CA GLN A 136 -5.53 -21.05 -16.23
C GLN A 136 -4.05 -21.47 -16.31
N PRO A 137 -3.72 -22.60 -16.97
CA PRO A 137 -2.34 -22.90 -17.27
C PRO A 137 -1.76 -21.75 -18.09
N GLU A 138 -0.52 -21.35 -17.81
CA GLU A 138 0.17 -20.34 -18.60
C GLU A 138 0.39 -20.87 -20.02
N MET A 139 -0.59 -20.69 -20.91
CA MET A 139 -0.44 -20.89 -22.35
C MET A 139 0.34 -19.73 -22.93
N ARG A 140 1.56 -19.53 -22.45
CA ARG A 140 2.50 -18.60 -23.06
C ARG A 140 3.21 -19.36 -24.17
N MET A 141 2.94 -18.97 -25.42
CA MET A 141 3.80 -19.38 -26.53
C MET A 141 5.23 -18.90 -26.20
N GLU A 142 6.19 -19.80 -26.31
CA GLU A 142 7.59 -19.42 -26.11
C GLU A 142 7.98 -18.39 -27.17
N SER A 143 8.73 -17.37 -26.76
CA SER A 143 9.26 -16.39 -27.71
C SER A 143 10.12 -17.10 -28.76
N ALA A 144 10.05 -16.65 -30.01
CA ALA A 144 10.85 -17.19 -31.10
C ALA A 144 12.36 -17.24 -30.76
N ALA A 145 12.85 -16.27 -29.97
CA ALA A 145 14.22 -16.27 -29.49
C ALA A 145 14.56 -17.47 -28.59
N LYS A 146 13.63 -17.88 -27.69
CA LYS A 146 13.81 -19.06 -26.84
C LYS A 146 13.74 -20.36 -27.63
N PHE A 147 12.94 -20.39 -28.70
CA PHE A 147 12.85 -21.53 -29.60
C PHE A 147 14.17 -21.75 -30.35
N VAL A 148 14.76 -20.68 -30.90
CA VAL A 148 16.06 -20.74 -31.60
C VAL A 148 17.19 -21.21 -30.69
N GLN A 149 17.20 -20.81 -29.41
CA GLN A 149 18.21 -21.25 -28.44
C GLN A 149 18.22 -22.76 -28.17
N ARG A 150 17.11 -23.45 -28.39
CA ARG A 150 17.00 -24.91 -28.19
C ARG A 150 17.43 -25.72 -29.42
N PHE A 151 17.76 -25.06 -30.52
CA PHE A 151 18.11 -25.74 -31.76
C PHE A 151 19.51 -26.36 -31.67
N GLU A 152 19.59 -27.67 -31.87
CA GLU A 152 20.85 -28.43 -31.94
C GLU A 152 20.96 -29.09 -33.33
N PRO A 153 22.09 -28.93 -34.06
CA PRO A 153 22.27 -29.50 -35.39
C PRO A 153 22.37 -31.03 -35.33
N LYS A 154 21.45 -31.72 -36.01
CA LYS A 154 21.34 -33.19 -35.97
C LYS A 154 21.96 -33.85 -37.20
N THR A 155 21.76 -33.25 -38.38
CA THR A 155 22.28 -33.81 -39.64
C THR A 155 23.74 -33.40 -39.87
N ASP A 156 24.48 -34.18 -40.66
CA ASP A 156 25.89 -33.88 -40.95
C ASP A 156 26.05 -32.56 -41.71
N LEU A 157 25.10 -32.25 -42.60
CA LEU A 157 25.03 -30.97 -43.31
C LEU A 157 24.78 -29.81 -42.33
N GLU A 158 23.84 -29.95 -41.39
CA GLU A 158 23.58 -28.92 -40.37
C GLU A 158 24.80 -28.67 -39.49
N ARG A 159 25.56 -29.71 -39.14
CA ARG A 159 26.80 -29.58 -38.37
C ARG A 159 27.86 -28.82 -39.14
N GLN A 160 28.05 -29.13 -40.43
CA GLN A 160 29.00 -28.42 -41.29
C GLN A 160 28.61 -26.94 -41.44
N ILE A 161 27.34 -26.65 -41.69
CA ILE A 161 26.84 -25.28 -41.77
C ILE A 161 27.02 -24.54 -40.43
N ASN A 162 26.70 -25.18 -39.31
CA ASN A 162 26.90 -24.59 -37.98
C ASN A 162 28.37 -24.27 -37.70
N ASN A 163 29.29 -25.15 -38.13
CA ASN A 163 30.73 -24.91 -38.01
C ASN A 163 31.18 -23.72 -38.88
N ILE A 164 30.70 -23.61 -40.11
CA ILE A 164 31.00 -22.47 -40.99
C ILE A 164 30.50 -21.17 -40.38
N LEU A 165 29.25 -21.16 -39.89
CA LEU A 165 28.63 -19.95 -39.30
C LEU A 165 29.31 -19.50 -38.00
N LYS A 166 29.92 -20.42 -37.23
CA LYS A 166 30.71 -20.09 -36.04
C LYS A 166 32.05 -19.43 -36.36
N VAL A 167 32.65 -19.75 -37.51
CA VAL A 167 33.98 -19.28 -37.92
C VAL A 167 33.89 -18.00 -38.77
N SER A 168 32.80 -17.81 -39.50
CA SER A 168 32.65 -16.69 -40.42
C SER A 168 32.54 -15.34 -39.71
N GLU A 169 33.34 -14.37 -40.13
CA GLU A 169 33.30 -12.97 -39.64
C GLU A 169 32.07 -12.18 -40.12
N ASN A 170 31.23 -12.78 -40.97
CA ASN A 170 30.04 -12.17 -41.54
C ASN A 170 28.75 -12.58 -40.81
N VAL A 171 28.85 -13.31 -39.69
CA VAL A 171 27.70 -13.68 -38.87
C VAL A 171 27.63 -12.77 -37.66
N THR A 172 26.46 -12.17 -37.44
CA THR A 172 26.21 -11.27 -36.33
C THR A 172 26.17 -12.08 -35.02
N PRO A 173 27.05 -11.79 -34.04
CA PRO A 173 27.02 -12.50 -32.78
C PRO A 173 25.75 -12.17 -31.98
N PRO A 174 25.25 -13.10 -31.14
CA PRO A 174 24.00 -12.90 -30.40
C PRO A 174 24.07 -11.63 -29.53
N GLY A 175 23.24 -10.64 -29.84
CA GLY A 175 23.17 -9.37 -29.11
C GLY A 175 24.03 -8.23 -29.68
N ALA A 176 24.81 -8.47 -30.73
CA ALA A 176 25.44 -7.40 -31.51
C ALA A 176 24.53 -6.97 -32.67
N GLU A 177 24.61 -5.71 -33.07
CA GLU A 177 23.84 -5.17 -34.20
C GLU A 177 24.58 -5.32 -35.54
N LEU A 178 25.91 -5.45 -35.50
CA LEU A 178 26.79 -5.54 -36.66
C LEU A 178 27.68 -6.80 -36.63
N THR A 179 28.10 -7.23 -37.81
CA THR A 179 29.08 -8.31 -37.97
C THR A 179 30.50 -7.80 -37.72
N PRO A 180 31.45 -8.65 -37.28
CA PRO A 180 32.83 -8.22 -37.06
C PRO A 180 33.54 -7.77 -38.34
N ALA A 181 33.11 -8.23 -39.52
CA ALA A 181 33.56 -7.69 -40.80
C ALA A 181 33.07 -6.25 -41.05
N GLU A 182 31.80 -5.97 -40.75
CA GLU A 182 31.23 -4.62 -40.81
C GLU A 182 31.88 -3.68 -39.77
N GLU A 183 32.16 -4.15 -38.56
CA GLU A 183 32.88 -3.37 -37.56
C GLU A 183 34.32 -3.02 -37.97
N LYS A 184 35.00 -3.91 -38.71
CA LYS A 184 36.33 -3.64 -39.26
C LYS A 184 36.25 -2.63 -40.41
N ALA A 185 35.21 -2.73 -41.24
CA ALA A 185 34.94 -1.75 -42.30
C ALA A 185 34.62 -0.36 -41.73
N LEU A 186 33.86 -0.31 -40.62
CA LEU A 186 33.54 0.91 -39.86
C LEU A 186 34.68 1.44 -38.96
N LYS A 187 35.82 0.76 -38.88
CA LYS A 187 37.01 1.26 -38.14
C LYS A 187 38.01 1.97 -39.06
N ALA A 188 37.92 1.75 -40.37
CA ALA A 188 38.76 2.40 -41.36
C ALA A 188 38.05 3.67 -41.86
N MET A 189 38.25 4.80 -41.17
CA MET A 189 37.51 6.07 -41.34
C MET A 189 37.08 6.39 -42.78
N SER A 190 35.86 5.98 -43.11
CA SER A 190 35.20 6.21 -44.40
C SER A 190 34.38 7.51 -44.38
N LEU A 191 34.02 8.03 -45.57
CA LEU A 191 33.11 9.17 -45.71
C LEU A 191 31.72 8.90 -45.08
N GLU A 192 31.38 7.62 -44.90
CA GLU A 192 30.13 7.15 -44.33
C GLU A 192 30.17 7.24 -42.81
N GLU A 193 31.23 6.78 -42.15
CA GLU A 193 31.43 6.96 -40.70
C GLU A 193 31.46 8.43 -40.26
N ALA A 194 32.03 9.32 -41.08
CA ALA A 194 32.01 10.75 -40.81
C ALA A 194 30.58 11.33 -40.85
N LYS A 195 29.74 10.83 -41.78
CA LYS A 195 28.32 11.21 -41.87
C LYS A 195 27.51 10.61 -40.73
N GLU A 196 27.81 9.39 -40.32
CA GLU A 196 27.16 8.71 -39.19
C GLU A 196 27.45 9.42 -37.88
N ARG A 197 28.72 9.74 -37.59
CA ARG A 197 29.08 10.54 -36.40
C ARG A 197 28.40 11.91 -36.41
N LEU A 198 28.27 12.55 -37.58
CA LEU A 198 27.56 13.81 -37.71
C LEU A 198 26.05 13.62 -37.45
N ALA A 199 25.46 12.52 -37.92
CA ALA A 199 24.07 12.16 -37.66
C ALA A 199 23.83 11.84 -36.17
N GLU A 200 24.75 11.14 -35.51
CA GLU A 200 24.73 10.88 -34.07
C GLU A 200 24.81 12.17 -33.27
N LEU A 201 25.76 13.05 -33.59
CA LEU A 201 25.87 14.36 -32.94
C LEU A 201 24.60 15.21 -33.13
N LYS A 202 23.98 15.17 -34.31
CA LYS A 202 22.68 15.82 -34.56
C LYS A 202 21.56 15.21 -33.71
N LYS A 203 21.48 13.87 -33.64
CA LYS A 203 20.51 13.15 -32.80
C LYS A 203 20.69 13.53 -31.32
N MET A 204 21.92 13.52 -30.82
CA MET A 204 22.25 13.90 -29.44
C MET A 204 21.85 15.35 -29.15
N ARG A 205 22.16 16.28 -30.05
CA ARG A 205 21.76 17.69 -29.91
C ARG A 205 20.23 17.84 -29.89
N ALA A 206 19.51 17.13 -30.76
CA ALA A 206 18.06 17.14 -30.79
C ALA A 206 17.44 16.56 -29.50
N LEU A 207 17.96 15.43 -29.01
CA LEU A 207 17.52 14.81 -27.75
C LEU A 207 17.70 15.76 -26.56
N MET A 208 18.88 16.39 -26.46
CA MET A 208 19.15 17.38 -25.40
C MET A 208 18.19 18.56 -25.48
N SER A 209 17.90 19.07 -26.69
CA SER A 209 16.93 20.14 -26.89
C SER A 209 15.51 19.74 -26.45
N TYR A 210 15.06 18.52 -26.80
CA TYR A 210 13.74 18.03 -26.36
C TYR A 210 13.65 17.86 -24.84
N GLN A 211 14.71 17.35 -24.21
CA GLN A 211 14.78 17.24 -22.75
C GLN A 211 14.71 18.63 -22.10
N GLU A 212 15.44 19.61 -22.64
CA GLU A 212 15.40 20.99 -22.16
C GLU A 212 13.99 21.59 -22.32
N MET A 213 13.34 21.40 -23.47
CA MET A 213 11.97 21.84 -23.70
C MET A 213 10.98 21.19 -22.72
N LYS A 214 11.13 19.88 -22.47
CA LYS A 214 10.31 19.14 -21.50
C LYS A 214 10.54 19.67 -20.08
N ALA A 215 11.77 19.92 -19.69
CA ALA A 215 12.13 20.49 -18.39
C ALA A 215 11.55 21.90 -18.22
N ARG A 216 11.71 22.79 -19.23
CA ARG A 216 11.12 24.14 -19.24
C ARG A 216 9.58 24.07 -19.12
N ARG A 217 8.93 23.14 -19.83
CA ARG A 217 7.47 22.92 -19.72
C ARG A 217 7.08 22.45 -18.32
N GLN A 218 7.80 21.48 -17.75
CA GLN A 218 7.56 21.00 -16.40
C GLN A 218 7.75 22.10 -15.35
N ALA A 219 8.80 22.93 -15.47
CA ALA A 219 9.02 24.09 -14.60
C ALA A 219 7.85 25.09 -14.68
N LYS A 220 7.36 25.40 -15.89
CA LYS A 220 6.16 26.23 -16.07
C LYS A 220 4.91 25.61 -15.45
N ILE A 221 4.69 24.30 -15.62
CA ILE A 221 3.55 23.59 -15.00
C ILE A 221 3.64 23.68 -13.47
N LYS A 222 4.82 23.39 -12.90
CA LYS A 222 5.05 23.44 -11.45
C LYS A 222 4.89 24.85 -10.90
N SER A 223 5.49 25.86 -11.53
CA SER A 223 5.34 27.27 -11.15
C SER A 223 3.87 27.72 -11.22
N LYS A 224 3.15 27.42 -12.31
CA LYS A 224 1.71 27.74 -12.41
C LYS A 224 0.90 27.03 -11.34
N LYS A 225 1.17 25.75 -11.08
CA LYS A 225 0.49 24.99 -10.02
C LYS A 225 0.78 25.58 -8.64
N TYR A 226 2.03 25.92 -8.36
CA TYR A 226 2.45 26.58 -7.12
C TYR A 226 1.72 27.90 -6.91
N HIS A 227 1.74 28.81 -7.89
CA HIS A 227 1.04 30.10 -7.75
C HIS A 227 -0.49 29.94 -7.66
N ARG A 228 -1.09 28.93 -8.31
CA ARG A 228 -2.51 28.60 -8.14
C ARG A 228 -2.83 28.16 -6.72
N ILE A 229 -2.02 27.26 -6.16
CA ILE A 229 -2.17 26.79 -4.78
C ILE A 229 -1.93 27.94 -3.80
N LEU A 230 -0.86 28.70 -3.97
CA LEU A 230 -0.51 29.84 -3.13
C LEU A 230 -1.62 30.91 -3.14
N LYS A 231 -2.22 31.20 -4.29
CA LYS A 231 -3.37 32.12 -4.38
C LYS A 231 -4.58 31.58 -3.63
N LYS A 232 -4.88 30.28 -3.77
CA LYS A 232 -5.98 29.63 -3.05
C LYS A 232 -5.75 29.62 -1.54
N GLU A 233 -4.51 29.41 -1.10
CA GLU A 233 -4.12 29.44 0.31
C GLU A 233 -4.22 30.85 0.90
N ARG A 234 -3.72 31.88 0.20
CA ARG A 234 -3.88 33.28 0.62
C ARG A 234 -5.35 33.67 0.77
N LEU A 235 -6.16 33.39 -0.26
CA LEU A 235 -7.61 33.64 -0.20
C LEU A 235 -8.26 32.92 0.98
N ARG A 236 -7.87 31.66 1.26
CA ARG A 236 -8.41 30.92 2.40
C ARG A 236 -7.99 31.52 3.74
N LYS A 237 -6.78 32.09 3.85
CA LYS A 237 -6.32 32.80 5.05
C LYS A 237 -7.06 34.11 5.23
N GLU A 238 -7.16 34.92 4.17
CA GLU A 238 -7.90 36.19 4.16
C GLU A 238 -9.38 35.99 4.55
N MET A 239 -10.03 34.93 4.05
CA MET A 239 -11.40 34.59 4.43
C MET A 239 -11.53 34.23 5.92
N LYS A 240 -10.58 33.47 6.47
CA LYS A 240 -10.57 33.13 7.90
C LYS A 240 -10.32 34.35 8.78
N GLU A 241 -9.35 35.18 8.41
CA GLU A 241 -9.06 36.45 9.10
C GLU A 241 -10.29 37.38 9.06
N PHE A 242 -11.02 37.39 7.95
CA PHE A 242 -12.28 38.13 7.83
C PHE A 242 -13.39 37.56 8.72
N GLU A 243 -13.56 36.24 8.78
CA GLU A 243 -14.51 35.57 9.69
C GLU A 243 -14.19 35.89 11.16
N GLU A 244 -12.93 35.79 11.56
CA GLU A 244 -12.51 36.13 12.93
C GLU A 244 -12.71 37.62 13.26
N LEU A 245 -12.47 38.53 12.30
CA LEU A 245 -12.71 39.95 12.48
C LEU A 245 -14.21 40.27 12.60
N LYS A 246 -15.06 39.57 11.84
CA LYS A 246 -16.52 39.70 11.92
C LYS A 246 -17.05 39.28 13.31
N GLU A 247 -16.49 38.22 13.88
CA GLU A 247 -16.86 37.76 15.23
C GLU A 247 -16.37 38.68 16.33
N LYS A 248 -15.17 39.25 16.19
CA LYS A 248 -14.55 40.10 17.22
C LYS A 248 -15.06 41.55 17.15
N ASN A 249 -15.18 42.14 15.96
CA ASN A 249 -15.51 43.56 15.74
C ASN A 249 -16.26 43.77 14.40
N PRO A 250 -17.60 43.82 14.39
CA PRO A 250 -18.38 43.88 13.15
C PRO A 250 -18.20 45.18 12.34
N GLU A 251 -17.90 46.31 13.01
CA GLU A 251 -17.71 47.61 12.36
C GLU A 251 -16.43 47.65 11.50
N LEU A 252 -15.31 47.15 12.03
CA LEU A 252 -14.03 47.07 11.31
C LEU A 252 -14.09 46.09 10.12
N ALA A 253 -14.94 45.06 10.21
CA ALA A 253 -15.17 44.14 9.09
C ALA A 253 -15.88 44.84 7.92
N ILE A 254 -16.85 45.73 8.21
CA ILE A 254 -17.56 46.53 7.19
C ILE A 254 -16.61 47.51 6.50
N GLU A 255 -15.71 48.16 7.26
CA GLU A 255 -14.70 49.07 6.69
C GLU A 255 -13.72 48.34 5.76
N LYS A 256 -13.21 47.18 6.18
CA LYS A 256 -12.34 46.34 5.33
C LYS A 256 -13.03 45.87 4.04
N LEU A 257 -14.33 45.56 4.08
CA LEU A 257 -15.10 45.25 2.86
C LEU A 257 -15.15 46.46 1.91
N LYS A 258 -15.43 47.66 2.44
CA LYS A 258 -15.46 48.90 1.63
C LYS A 258 -14.10 49.20 1.02
N GLU A 259 -13.00 48.93 1.75
CA GLU A 259 -11.64 49.08 1.23
C GLU A 259 -11.33 48.07 0.12
N LEU A 260 -11.69 46.80 0.29
CA LEU A 260 -11.54 45.77 -0.74
C LEU A 260 -12.38 46.07 -1.99
N GLU A 261 -13.58 46.62 -1.82
CA GLU A 261 -14.43 47.08 -2.94
C GLU A 261 -13.81 48.27 -3.67
N LYS A 262 -13.29 49.27 -2.94
CA LYS A 262 -12.54 50.39 -3.53
C LYS A 262 -11.32 49.89 -4.29
N GLN A 263 -10.54 48.97 -3.72
CA GLN A 263 -9.39 48.36 -4.41
C GLN A 263 -9.82 47.57 -5.65
N ARG A 264 -10.91 46.81 -5.60
CA ARG A 264 -11.47 46.10 -6.75
C ARG A 264 -11.98 47.05 -7.84
N ILE A 265 -12.58 48.18 -7.46
CA ILE A 265 -13.00 49.24 -8.39
C ILE A 265 -11.75 49.86 -9.02
N LEU A 266 -10.74 50.22 -8.22
CA LEU A 266 -9.46 50.76 -8.71
C LEU A 266 -8.71 49.75 -9.60
N GLU A 267 -8.71 48.46 -9.26
CA GLU A 267 -8.16 47.37 -10.09
C GLU A 267 -8.93 47.20 -11.39
N ARG A 268 -10.27 47.31 -11.38
CA ARG A 268 -11.10 47.24 -12.59
C ARG A 268 -10.95 48.48 -13.47
N VAL A 269 -10.83 49.67 -12.87
CA VAL A 269 -10.59 50.94 -13.54
C VAL A 269 -9.15 51.00 -14.09
N SER A 270 -8.19 50.40 -13.39
CA SER A 270 -6.78 50.31 -13.81
C SER A 270 -6.44 49.07 -14.66
N LEU A 271 -7.34 48.08 -14.78
CA LEU A 271 -7.13 46.90 -15.62
C LEU A 271 -7.14 47.31 -17.10
N ARG A 272 -5.94 47.57 -17.59
CA ARG A 272 -5.60 48.01 -18.93
C ARG A 272 -5.97 46.99 -20.01
N HIS A 273 -7.07 47.26 -20.69
CA HIS A 273 -7.05 47.33 -22.16
C HIS A 273 -7.34 48.76 -22.61
N LYS A 274 -6.61 49.75 -22.06
CA LYS A 274 -6.55 51.09 -22.64
C LYS A 274 -5.85 50.99 -24.01
N GLY A 275 -6.55 51.29 -25.09
CA GLY A 275 -6.03 51.25 -26.47
C GLY A 275 -5.62 49.88 -27.04
N THR A 276 -5.76 48.78 -26.29
CA THR A 276 -5.26 47.43 -26.71
C THR A 276 -6.36 46.40 -26.98
N GLY A 277 -7.63 46.78 -26.80
CA GLY A 277 -8.77 45.94 -27.16
C GLY A 277 -8.85 45.68 -28.67
N LYS A 278 -9.64 44.67 -29.07
CA LYS A 278 -9.81 44.30 -30.50
C LYS A 278 -10.28 45.49 -31.34
N TRP A 279 -11.20 46.31 -30.81
CA TRP A 279 -11.68 47.53 -31.46
C TRP A 279 -10.55 48.55 -31.67
N ALA A 280 -9.78 48.89 -30.63
CA ALA A 280 -8.69 49.84 -30.74
C ALA A 280 -7.57 49.36 -31.69
N LYS A 281 -7.24 48.05 -31.70
CA LYS A 281 -6.30 47.46 -32.67
C LYS A 281 -6.80 47.53 -34.10
N GLN A 282 -8.10 47.30 -34.31
CA GLN A 282 -8.73 47.39 -35.63
C GLN A 282 -8.83 48.83 -36.11
N GLN A 283 -9.12 49.78 -35.22
CA GLN A 283 -9.09 51.21 -35.55
C GLN A 283 -7.67 51.69 -35.82
N MET A 284 -6.66 51.24 -35.06
CA MET A 284 -5.24 51.56 -35.30
C MET A 284 -4.74 51.13 -36.68
N LEU A 285 -5.22 50.00 -37.21
CA LEU A 285 -4.90 49.57 -38.58
C LEU A 285 -5.58 50.46 -39.63
N ARG A 286 -6.73 51.06 -39.30
CA ARG A 286 -7.54 51.89 -40.18
C ARG A 286 -7.17 53.38 -40.12
N THR A 287 -6.52 53.86 -39.05
CA THR A 287 -6.09 55.26 -38.90
C THR A 287 -5.15 55.76 -39.99
N LYS A 288 -4.47 54.85 -40.69
CA LYS A 288 -3.62 55.20 -41.83
C LYS A 288 -4.43 55.68 -43.03
N TYR A 289 -5.68 55.22 -43.17
CA TYR A 289 -6.49 55.42 -44.36
C TYR A 289 -7.80 56.20 -44.10
N ASN A 290 -8.33 56.19 -42.86
CA ASN A 290 -9.60 56.86 -42.51
C ASN A 290 -9.42 57.86 -41.36
N GLN A 291 -9.77 59.13 -41.59
CA GLN A 291 -9.64 60.21 -40.61
C GLN A 291 -10.58 60.02 -39.40
N GLU A 292 -11.82 59.56 -39.61
CA GLU A 292 -12.78 59.28 -38.54
C GLU A 292 -12.27 58.25 -37.52
N SER A 293 -11.54 57.23 -37.99
CA SER A 293 -10.94 56.21 -37.12
C SER A 293 -9.80 56.76 -36.26
N ARG A 294 -9.13 57.83 -36.72
CA ARG A 294 -8.09 58.54 -35.97
C ARG A 294 -8.72 59.41 -34.89
N GLU A 295 -9.77 60.15 -35.22
CA GLU A 295 -10.50 60.99 -34.26
C GLU A 295 -11.21 60.17 -33.18
N ALA A 296 -11.78 59.01 -33.54
CA ALA A 296 -12.40 58.10 -32.58
C ALA A 296 -11.38 57.49 -31.60
N LEU A 297 -10.15 57.23 -32.05
CA LEU A 297 -9.06 56.77 -31.18
C LEU A 297 -8.57 57.88 -30.24
N LEU A 298 -8.46 59.12 -30.73
CA LEU A 298 -8.05 60.27 -29.91
C LEU A 298 -9.09 60.59 -28.83
N LYS A 299 -10.39 60.64 -29.19
CA LYS A 299 -11.48 60.82 -28.22
C LYS A 299 -11.52 59.72 -27.15
N GLN A 300 -11.23 58.47 -27.53
CA GLN A 300 -11.14 57.37 -26.56
C GLN A 300 -9.98 57.57 -25.58
N LEU A 301 -8.85 58.11 -26.03
CA LEU A 301 -7.69 58.41 -25.19
C LEU A 301 -7.95 59.60 -24.26
N GLU A 302 -8.69 60.61 -24.72
CA GLU A 302 -9.06 61.81 -23.93
C GLU A 302 -10.10 61.53 -22.84
N LEU A 303 -11.06 60.64 -23.08
CA LEU A 303 -12.10 60.25 -22.12
C LEU A 303 -11.59 59.27 -21.03
N SER A 304 -10.30 58.90 -21.01
CA SER A 304 -9.75 57.78 -20.24
C SER A 304 -8.52 58.12 -19.40
#